data_AF-A0A119XTX7-F1
#
_entry.id   AF-A0A119XTX7-F1
#
_cell.length_a   1.000
_cell.length_b   1.000
_cell.length_c   1.000
_cell.angle_alpha   90.00
_cell.angle_beta   90.00
_cell.angle_gamma   90.00
#
_symmetry.space_group_name_H-M   'P 1'
#
loop_
_entity.id
_entity.type
_entity.pdbx_description
1 polymer ?
#
loop_
_entity_poly.entity_id
_entity_poly.type
_entity_poly.pdbx_seq_one_letter_code
_entity_poly.pdbx_strand_id
1 'polypeptide(L)'
;MRFLNEIGIPVRYEIGATGFTEGCRIDHGMLAVDPACRVSTVLHEGAHLAITPRCFRALMNGNLFAGQREMLRIMGETDLHPDDPLYRAVIQCSDPEATAWAWAAGIELGLPGDEIIRDDEYGGDGEEIRLALQMRSYIGVHGLAHAGFCEIRERNGMVAWPHMKFWTQEVGMPETAS
;
A
#
# COMPACT_ATOMS: atom_id res chain seq x y z
N MET A 1 8.09 3.09 12.09
CA MET A 1 7.45 4.43 11.97
C MET A 1 8.27 5.48 11.24
N ARG A 2 9.59 5.58 11.44
CA ARG A 2 10.41 6.58 10.75
C ARG A 2 10.27 6.50 9.22
N PHE A 3 10.47 5.31 8.66
CA PHE A 3 10.32 5.04 7.23
C PHE A 3 8.99 5.56 6.66
N LEU A 4 7.86 5.19 7.28
CA LEU A 4 6.53 5.65 6.85
C LEU A 4 6.41 7.18 6.86
N ASN A 5 6.89 7.85 7.90
CA ASN A 5 6.87 9.32 7.96
C ASN A 5 7.77 9.94 6.87
N GLU A 6 8.93 9.36 6.60
CA GLU A 6 9.89 9.85 5.58
C GLU A 6 9.31 9.75 4.16
N ILE A 7 8.50 8.73 3.88
CA ILE A 7 7.81 8.58 2.59
C ILE A 7 6.49 9.37 2.54
N GLY A 8 6.16 10.16 3.57
CA GLY A 8 4.96 11.01 3.57
C GLY A 8 3.66 10.32 4.00
N ILE A 9 3.75 9.19 4.72
CA ILE A 9 2.63 8.56 5.42
C ILE A 9 2.74 8.92 6.91
N PRO A 10 1.94 9.89 7.40
CA PRO A 10 2.02 10.32 8.79
C PRO A 10 1.67 9.16 9.73
N VAL A 11 2.47 8.98 10.78
CA VAL A 11 2.20 7.98 11.81
C VAL A 11 2.35 8.58 13.20
N ARG A 12 1.38 8.33 14.07
CA ARG A 12 1.42 8.67 15.49
C ARG A 12 1.28 7.44 16.37
N TYR A 13 1.97 7.43 17.50
CA TYR A 13 1.70 6.45 18.54
C TYR A 13 0.48 6.87 19.36
N GLU A 14 -0.40 5.93 19.62
CA GLU A 14 -1.63 6.13 20.39
C GLU A 14 -1.93 4.83 21.14
N ILE A 15 -1.81 4.86 22.47
CA ILE A 15 -2.03 3.67 23.32
C ILE A 15 -3.50 3.24 23.21
N GLY A 16 -3.72 1.96 22.94
CA GLY A 16 -5.03 1.37 22.71
C GLY A 16 -5.60 1.66 21.32
N ALA A 17 -4.80 2.17 20.38
CA ALA A 17 -5.26 2.37 19.01
C ALA A 17 -5.65 1.02 18.39
N THR A 18 -6.91 0.90 18.01
CA THR A 18 -7.47 -0.23 17.27
C THR A 18 -8.52 0.31 16.31
N GLY A 19 -8.62 -0.30 15.14
CA GLY A 19 -9.57 0.06 14.10
C GLY A 19 -10.21 -1.19 13.50
N PHE A 20 -10.14 -1.30 12.18
CA PHE A 20 -10.49 -2.53 11.48
C PHE A 20 -9.56 -3.68 11.88
N THR A 21 -8.28 -3.36 12.10
CA THR A 21 -7.24 -4.30 12.55
C THR A 21 -6.82 -3.98 13.98
N GLU A 22 -6.42 -5.01 14.74
CA GLU A 22 -5.99 -4.84 16.13
C GLU A 22 -4.64 -4.09 16.22
N GLY A 23 -4.55 -3.11 17.12
CA GLY A 23 -3.31 -2.36 17.37
C GLY A 23 -3.02 -1.24 16.35
N CYS A 24 -3.81 -1.12 15.28
CA CYS A 24 -3.62 -0.11 14.24
C CYS A 24 -4.96 0.45 13.76
N ARG A 25 -4.99 1.75 13.46
CA ARG A 25 -6.15 2.43 12.88
C ARG A 25 -5.70 3.43 11.83
N ILE A 26 -6.30 3.34 10.65
CA ILE A 26 -6.23 4.42 9.67
C ILE A 26 -7.20 5.55 10.07
N ASP A 27 -6.71 6.78 10.12
CA ASP A 27 -7.44 7.99 10.50
C ASP A 27 -7.19 9.09 9.46
N HIS A 28 -8.12 9.24 8.51
CA HIS A 28 -8.09 10.25 7.44
C HIS A 28 -6.72 10.39 6.74
N GLY A 29 -6.15 9.26 6.32
CA GLY A 29 -4.85 9.22 5.64
C GLY A 29 -3.61 9.24 6.55
N MET A 30 -3.79 9.07 7.87
CA MET A 30 -2.73 8.88 8.87
C MET A 30 -2.88 7.49 9.52
N LEU A 31 -1.80 6.95 10.08
CA LEU A 31 -1.85 5.80 10.97
C LEU A 31 -1.77 6.22 12.44
N ALA A 32 -2.72 5.75 13.24
CA ALA A 32 -2.61 5.68 14.69
C ALA A 32 -2.23 4.25 15.09
N VAL A 33 -1.11 4.10 15.79
CA VAL A 33 -0.54 2.77 16.10
C VAL A 33 -0.34 2.61 17.60
N ASP A 34 -0.83 1.50 18.14
CA ASP A 34 -0.48 1.06 19.49
C ASP A 34 0.99 0.60 19.52
N PRO A 35 1.80 0.99 20.52
CA PRO A 35 3.20 0.56 20.60
C PRO A 35 3.43 -0.96 20.58
N ALA A 36 2.44 -1.77 20.97
CA ALA A 36 2.47 -3.23 20.93
C ALA A 36 1.94 -3.83 19.62
N CYS A 37 1.52 -2.99 18.66
CA CYS A 37 1.04 -3.45 17.36
C CYS A 37 2.14 -4.23 16.62
N ARG A 38 1.73 -5.28 15.92
CA ARG A 38 2.63 -6.10 15.09
C ARG A 38 3.18 -5.27 13.93
N VAL A 39 4.45 -5.47 13.61
CA VAL A 39 5.09 -4.78 12.48
C VAL A 39 4.41 -5.15 11.16
N SER A 40 4.03 -6.41 10.97
CA SER A 40 3.24 -6.88 9.82
C SER A 40 1.98 -6.05 9.59
N THR A 41 1.19 -5.85 10.66
CA THR A 41 -0.01 -5.01 10.64
C THR A 41 0.29 -3.56 10.28
N VAL A 42 1.33 -2.97 10.89
CA VAL A 42 1.72 -1.58 10.59
C VAL A 42 2.11 -1.40 9.12
N LEU A 43 2.89 -2.33 8.57
CA LEU A 43 3.33 -2.28 7.18
C LEU A 43 2.16 -2.46 6.23
N HIS A 44 1.24 -3.39 6.50
CA HIS A 44 0.07 -3.63 5.67
C HIS A 44 -0.90 -2.43 5.66
N GLU A 45 -1.25 -1.89 6.83
CA GLU A 45 -2.13 -0.71 6.90
C GLU A 45 -1.46 0.54 6.30
N GLY A 46 -0.14 0.69 6.49
CA GLY A 46 0.64 1.75 5.84
C GLY A 46 0.70 1.60 4.33
N ALA A 47 0.72 0.37 3.83
CA ALA A 47 0.73 0.07 2.41
C ALA A 47 -0.53 0.58 1.72
N HIS A 48 -1.71 0.40 2.33
CA HIS A 48 -2.96 0.95 1.78
C HIS A 48 -2.89 2.45 1.56
N LEU A 49 -2.31 3.20 2.51
CA LEU A 49 -2.13 4.64 2.36
C LEU A 49 -1.07 4.98 1.30
N ALA A 50 -0.01 4.19 1.22
CA ALA A 50 1.09 4.39 0.27
C ALA A 50 0.65 4.19 -1.20
N ILE A 51 -0.14 3.14 -1.47
CA ILE A 51 -0.63 2.83 -2.82
C ILE A 51 -1.85 3.68 -3.21
N THR A 52 -2.57 4.25 -2.24
CA THR A 52 -3.67 5.19 -2.52
C THR A 52 -3.08 6.50 -3.07
N PRO A 53 -3.59 7.00 -4.22
CA PRO A 53 -3.18 8.29 -4.75
C PRO A 53 -3.32 9.41 -3.72
N ARG A 54 -2.32 10.28 -3.61
CA ARG A 54 -2.27 11.33 -2.57
C ARG A 54 -3.53 12.20 -2.52
N CYS A 55 -4.15 12.50 -3.66
CA CYS A 55 -5.39 13.27 -3.73
C CYS A 55 -6.60 12.60 -3.05
N PHE A 56 -6.57 11.27 -2.86
CA PHE A 56 -7.64 10.50 -2.22
C PHE A 56 -7.28 9.97 -0.84
N ARG A 57 -6.02 10.08 -0.41
CA ARG A 57 -5.54 9.49 0.85
C ARG A 57 -6.33 9.95 2.08
N ALA A 58 -6.79 11.21 2.10
CA ALA A 58 -7.62 11.75 3.17
C ALA A 58 -9.01 11.10 3.30
N LEU A 59 -9.50 10.42 2.25
CA LEU A 59 -10.75 9.65 2.29
C LEU A 59 -10.59 8.32 3.05
N MET A 60 -9.36 7.85 3.25
CA MET A 60 -9.08 6.57 3.91
C MET A 60 -9.20 6.74 5.43
N ASN A 61 -10.20 6.09 6.03
CA ASN A 61 -10.49 6.19 7.45
C ASN A 61 -11.16 4.91 7.97
N GLY A 62 -10.66 4.35 9.07
CA GLY A 62 -11.13 3.09 9.63
C GLY A 62 -11.07 1.95 8.61
N ASN A 63 -12.21 1.33 8.33
CA ASN A 63 -12.33 0.41 7.20
C ASN A 63 -12.37 1.20 5.88
N LEU A 64 -11.46 0.84 4.96
CA LEU A 64 -11.23 1.53 3.69
C LEU A 64 -12.41 1.54 2.73
N PHE A 65 -13.42 0.67 2.92
CA PHE A 65 -14.55 0.52 2.00
C PHE A 65 -15.25 1.84 1.67
N ALA A 66 -15.50 2.68 2.68
CA ALA A 66 -16.18 3.96 2.47
C ALA A 66 -15.32 4.92 1.62
N GLY A 67 -14.03 5.01 1.93
CA GLY A 67 -13.08 5.86 1.20
C GLY A 67 -12.84 5.39 -0.23
N GLN A 68 -12.66 4.08 -0.42
CA GLN A 68 -12.50 3.48 -1.75
C GLN A 68 -13.73 3.66 -2.61
N ARG A 69 -14.93 3.48 -2.06
CA ARG A 69 -16.19 3.71 -2.79
C ARG A 69 -16.33 5.16 -3.23
N GLU A 70 -15.96 6.11 -2.37
CA GLU A 70 -16.01 7.53 -2.71
C GLU A 70 -14.97 7.90 -3.77
N MET A 71 -13.75 7.38 -3.65
CA MET A 71 -12.72 7.52 -4.68
C MET A 71 -13.19 6.99 -6.04
N LEU A 72 -13.77 5.79 -6.09
CA LEU A 72 -14.33 5.23 -7.33
C LEU A 72 -15.51 6.05 -7.87
N ARG A 73 -16.36 6.60 -7.00
CA ARG A 73 -17.45 7.51 -7.40
C ARG A 73 -16.88 8.77 -8.08
N ILE A 74 -15.91 9.41 -7.46
CA ILE A 74 -15.24 10.61 -8.00
C ILE A 74 -14.61 10.28 -9.36
N MET A 75 -13.89 9.16 -9.46
CA MET A 75 -13.27 8.74 -10.72
C MET A 75 -14.30 8.45 -11.82
N GLY A 76 -15.45 7.85 -11.47
CA GLY A 76 -16.54 7.59 -12.40
C GLY A 76 -17.24 8.85 -12.92
N GLU A 77 -17.03 10.00 -12.27
CA GLU A 77 -17.52 11.32 -12.71
C GLU A 77 -16.49 12.07 -13.57
N THR A 78 -15.27 11.55 -13.68
CA THR A 78 -14.24 12.12 -14.56
C THR A 78 -14.38 11.60 -16.00
N ASP A 79 -13.94 12.37 -16.98
CA ASP A 79 -13.80 11.94 -18.38
C ASP A 79 -12.38 11.42 -18.68
N LEU A 80 -11.70 10.88 -17.66
CA LEU A 80 -10.34 10.38 -17.82
C LEU A 80 -10.36 9.07 -18.61
N HIS A 81 -9.41 8.97 -19.54
CA HIS A 81 -9.19 7.73 -20.28
C HIS A 81 -8.75 6.62 -19.29
N PRO A 82 -9.14 5.35 -19.48
CA PRO A 82 -8.71 4.26 -18.59
C PRO A 82 -7.19 4.05 -18.46
N ASP A 83 -6.43 4.50 -19.46
CA ASP A 83 -4.96 4.49 -19.45
C ASP A 83 -4.33 5.73 -18.79
N ASP A 84 -5.15 6.68 -18.32
CA ASP A 84 -4.68 7.83 -17.57
C ASP A 84 -3.92 7.37 -16.31
N PRO A 85 -2.78 7.99 -15.96
CA PRO A 85 -2.00 7.62 -14.78
C PRO A 85 -2.82 7.55 -13.49
N LEU A 86 -3.76 8.49 -13.28
CA LEU A 86 -4.59 8.50 -12.08
C LEU A 86 -5.60 7.34 -12.10
N TYR A 87 -6.21 7.06 -13.24
CA TYR A 87 -7.15 5.95 -13.39
C TYR A 87 -6.47 4.61 -13.11
N ARG A 88 -5.27 4.40 -13.69
CA ARG A 88 -4.44 3.22 -13.43
C ARG A 88 -4.06 3.11 -11.96
N ALA A 89 -3.67 4.21 -11.32
CA ALA A 89 -3.31 4.21 -9.91
C ALA A 89 -4.49 3.82 -9.01
N VAL A 90 -5.70 4.28 -9.31
CA VAL A 90 -6.93 3.96 -8.56
C VAL A 90 -7.34 2.50 -8.69
N ILE A 91 -7.16 1.87 -9.86
CA ILE A 91 -7.51 0.45 -10.01
C ILE A 91 -6.45 -0.51 -9.42
N GLN A 92 -5.24 -0.01 -9.13
CA GLN A 92 -4.12 -0.78 -8.55
C GLN A 92 -3.87 -0.46 -7.07
N CYS A 93 -4.90 -0.06 -6.32
CA CYS A 93 -4.80 0.25 -4.89
C CYS A 93 -5.64 -0.70 -4.01
N SER A 94 -5.45 -2.02 -4.18
CA SER A 94 -6.21 -3.06 -3.47
C SER A 94 -5.36 -3.83 -2.46
N ASP A 95 -5.97 -4.82 -1.80
CA ASP A 95 -5.34 -5.64 -0.76
C ASP A 95 -4.11 -6.43 -1.25
N PRO A 96 -4.12 -7.07 -2.44
CA PRO A 96 -2.92 -7.62 -3.03
C PRO A 96 -1.76 -6.62 -3.21
N GLU A 97 -2.01 -5.43 -3.75
CA GLU A 97 -0.92 -4.44 -3.91
C GLU A 97 -0.41 -3.95 -2.55
N ALA A 98 -1.29 -3.81 -1.56
CA ALA A 98 -0.90 -3.48 -0.19
C ALA A 98 0.00 -4.57 0.42
N THR A 99 -0.37 -5.84 0.25
CA THR A 99 0.43 -6.99 0.70
C THR A 99 1.80 -7.03 0.04
N ALA A 100 1.86 -6.84 -1.28
CA ALA A 100 3.13 -6.80 -2.00
C ALA A 100 3.99 -5.59 -1.60
N TRP A 101 3.39 -4.42 -1.38
CA TRP A 101 4.11 -3.24 -0.95
C TRP A 101 4.67 -3.43 0.46
N ALA A 102 3.87 -3.99 1.38
CA ALA A 102 4.30 -4.29 2.76
C ALA A 102 5.50 -5.24 2.78
N TRP A 103 5.47 -6.27 1.93
CA TRP A 103 6.61 -7.16 1.72
C TRP A 103 7.86 -6.40 1.30
N ALA A 104 7.77 -5.61 0.23
CA ALA A 104 8.91 -4.85 -0.28
C ALA A 104 9.47 -3.85 0.75
N ALA A 105 8.60 -3.15 1.48
CA ALA A 105 8.99 -2.24 2.55
C ALA A 105 9.69 -2.97 3.69
N GLY A 106 9.19 -4.14 4.09
CA GLY A 106 9.83 -4.97 5.10
C GLY A 106 11.23 -5.46 4.68
N ILE A 107 11.39 -5.84 3.41
CA ILE A 107 12.70 -6.21 2.84
C ILE A 107 13.66 -5.02 2.84
N GLU A 108 13.21 -3.82 2.45
CA GLU A 108 14.02 -2.58 2.50
C GLU A 108 14.48 -2.26 3.93
N LEU A 109 13.63 -2.55 4.92
CA LEU A 109 13.93 -2.39 6.35
C LEU A 109 14.82 -3.51 6.92
N GLY A 110 15.14 -4.54 6.13
CA GLY A 110 15.95 -5.68 6.57
C GLY A 110 15.24 -6.60 7.55
N LEU A 111 13.91 -6.64 7.53
CA LEU A 111 13.12 -7.48 8.43
C LEU A 111 13.10 -8.96 7.98
N PRO A 112 13.03 -9.91 8.93
CA PRO A 112 12.73 -11.30 8.62
C PRO A 112 11.38 -11.46 7.91
N GLY A 113 11.29 -12.35 6.92
CA GLY A 113 10.08 -12.51 6.12
C GLY A 113 8.83 -12.83 6.95
N ASP A 114 8.98 -13.66 7.97
CA ASP A 114 7.95 -14.08 8.93
C ASP A 114 7.53 -12.97 9.92
N GLU A 115 8.31 -11.89 10.04
CA GLU A 115 7.89 -10.66 10.75
C GLU A 115 7.12 -9.69 9.85
N ILE A 116 7.33 -9.76 8.53
CA ILE A 116 6.64 -8.92 7.55
C ILE A 116 5.25 -9.47 7.25
N ILE A 117 5.15 -10.78 7.08
CA ILE A 117 3.90 -11.53 6.93
C ILE A 117 4.02 -12.76 7.81
N ARG A 118 3.16 -12.89 8.81
CA ARG A 118 3.23 -14.00 9.78
C ARG A 118 2.47 -15.22 9.31
N ASP A 119 2.81 -16.39 9.85
CA ASP A 119 2.15 -17.66 9.50
C ASP A 119 0.65 -17.67 9.84
N ASP A 120 0.25 -16.97 10.90
CA ASP A 120 -1.16 -16.89 11.35
C ASP A 120 -2.01 -15.88 10.56
N GLU A 121 -1.41 -15.12 9.64
CA GLU A 121 -2.10 -14.12 8.83
C GLU A 121 -2.74 -14.75 7.58
N TYR A 122 -3.65 -14.00 6.94
CA TYR A 122 -4.35 -14.42 5.72
C TYR A 122 -5.03 -15.80 5.84
N GLY A 123 -5.63 -16.09 7.01
CA GLY A 123 -6.31 -17.36 7.24
C GLY A 123 -5.38 -18.55 7.51
N GLY A 124 -4.09 -18.30 7.77
CA GLY A 124 -3.07 -19.33 7.99
C GLY A 124 -2.16 -19.56 6.77
N ASP A 125 -2.34 -18.78 5.70
CA ASP A 125 -1.63 -18.94 4.42
C ASP A 125 -0.38 -18.04 4.32
N GLY A 126 0.07 -17.45 5.42
CA GLY A 126 1.18 -16.50 5.43
C GLY A 126 2.47 -17.03 4.80
N GLU A 127 2.83 -18.29 5.07
CA GLU A 127 4.00 -18.94 4.45
C GLU A 127 3.89 -19.06 2.93
N GLU A 128 2.71 -19.46 2.43
CA GLU A 128 2.45 -19.57 1.00
C GLU A 128 2.53 -18.20 0.31
N ILE A 129 1.96 -17.16 0.94
CA ILE A 129 2.03 -15.79 0.42
C ILE A 129 3.48 -15.30 0.35
N ARG A 130 4.29 -15.52 1.40
CA ARG A 130 5.72 -15.18 1.37
C ARG A 130 6.45 -15.89 0.24
N LEU A 131 6.20 -17.18 0.05
CA LEU A 131 6.79 -17.95 -1.04
C LEU A 131 6.38 -17.38 -2.40
N ALA A 132 5.09 -17.04 -2.60
CA ALA A 132 4.60 -16.45 -3.84
C ALA A 132 5.22 -15.07 -4.12
N LEU A 133 5.43 -14.24 -3.09
CA LEU A 133 6.10 -12.94 -3.18
C LEU A 133 7.58 -13.09 -3.57
N GLN A 134 8.30 -14.04 -2.95
CA GLN A 134 9.68 -14.36 -3.29
C GLN A 134 9.81 -14.88 -4.74
N MET A 135 8.86 -15.71 -5.16
CA MET A 135 8.79 -16.27 -6.52
C MET A 135 8.25 -15.29 -7.57
N ARG A 136 7.86 -14.08 -7.17
CA ARG A 136 7.28 -13.04 -8.05
C ARG A 136 5.96 -13.47 -8.71
N SER A 137 5.27 -14.42 -8.10
CA SER A 137 4.00 -14.98 -8.59
C SER A 137 2.78 -14.44 -7.86
N TYR A 138 2.98 -13.70 -6.75
CA TYR A 138 1.89 -13.05 -6.04
C TYR A 138 1.30 -11.90 -6.88
N ILE A 139 -0.03 -11.87 -7.04
CA ILE A 139 -0.72 -11.00 -8.00
C ILE A 139 -0.46 -9.50 -7.76
N GLY A 140 -0.34 -9.07 -6.50
CA GLY A 140 -0.05 -7.68 -6.15
C GLY A 140 1.27 -7.15 -6.70
N VAL A 141 2.25 -8.03 -6.99
CA VAL A 141 3.51 -7.64 -7.64
C VAL A 141 3.26 -7.08 -9.04
N HIS A 142 2.31 -7.67 -9.77
CA HIS A 142 1.94 -7.20 -11.10
C HIS A 142 1.17 -5.87 -11.04
N GLY A 143 0.32 -5.69 -10.03
CA GLY A 143 -0.41 -4.43 -9.81
C GLY A 143 0.54 -3.27 -9.50
N LEU A 144 1.49 -3.48 -8.57
CA LEU A 144 2.54 -2.49 -8.27
C LEU A 144 3.40 -2.16 -9.49
N ALA A 145 3.75 -3.17 -10.30
CA ALA A 145 4.50 -2.93 -11.53
C ALA A 145 3.69 -2.10 -12.55
N HIS A 146 2.39 -2.38 -12.69
CA HIS A 146 1.51 -1.62 -13.58
C HIS A 146 1.26 -0.19 -13.08
N ALA A 147 1.25 0.01 -11.76
CA ALA A 147 1.23 1.33 -11.11
C ALA A 147 2.60 2.06 -11.16
N GLY A 148 3.63 1.42 -11.71
CA GLY A 148 4.94 2.01 -11.95
C GLY A 148 5.93 1.92 -10.78
N PHE A 149 5.58 1.28 -9.67
CA PHE A 149 6.42 1.19 -8.47
C PHE A 149 7.70 0.39 -8.71
N CYS A 150 7.67 -0.64 -9.55
CA CYS A 150 8.85 -1.47 -9.86
C CYS A 150 8.72 -2.12 -11.24
N GLU A 151 9.81 -2.68 -11.77
CA GLU A 151 9.72 -3.69 -12.83
C GLU A 151 9.58 -5.09 -12.22
N ILE A 152 8.90 -6.02 -12.90
CA ILE A 152 8.80 -7.42 -12.42
C ILE A 152 10.17 -8.14 -12.53
N ARG A 153 10.94 -7.79 -13.56
CA ARG A 153 12.26 -8.39 -13.83
C ARG A 153 13.22 -7.28 -14.18
N GLU A 154 14.46 -7.45 -13.73
CA GLU A 154 15.55 -6.58 -14.13
C GLU A 154 15.75 -6.67 -15.64
N ARG A 155 15.67 -5.52 -16.29
CA ARG A 155 16.01 -5.33 -17.71
C ARG A 155 16.76 -4.01 -17.80
N ASN A 156 17.90 -3.99 -18.48
CA ASN A 156 18.67 -2.77 -18.73
C ASN A 156 19.01 -1.96 -17.46
N GLY A 157 19.28 -2.63 -16.33
CA GLY A 157 19.61 -1.98 -15.05
C GLY A 157 18.45 -1.26 -14.36
N MET A 158 17.20 -1.52 -14.76
CA MET A 158 16.03 -0.97 -14.09
C MET A 158 15.79 -1.65 -12.74
N VAL A 159 15.36 -0.84 -11.75
CA VAL A 159 14.92 -1.32 -10.43
C VAL A 159 13.78 -2.33 -10.60
N ALA A 160 13.99 -3.53 -10.06
CA ALA A 160 13.05 -4.63 -10.16
C ALA A 160 12.66 -5.17 -8.77
N TRP A 161 11.48 -5.81 -8.73
CA TRP A 161 10.94 -6.45 -7.55
C TRP A 161 11.98 -7.31 -6.80
N PRO A 162 12.09 -7.19 -5.45
CA PRO A 162 11.21 -6.44 -4.55
C PRO A 162 11.61 -4.97 -4.34
N HIS A 163 12.61 -4.45 -5.03
CA HIS A 163 13.02 -3.05 -4.88
C HIS A 163 12.04 -2.12 -5.59
N MET A 164 11.74 -0.99 -4.94
CA MET A 164 10.78 0.00 -5.42
C MET A 164 11.50 1.24 -5.98
N LYS A 165 11.00 1.78 -7.09
CA LYS A 165 11.44 3.06 -7.70
C LYS A 165 11.02 4.26 -6.84
N PHE A 166 9.86 4.15 -6.20
CA PHE A 166 9.29 5.12 -5.26
C PHE A 166 8.34 4.38 -4.32
N TRP A 167 8.02 5.00 -3.18
CA TRP A 167 7.28 4.34 -2.11
C TRP A 167 5.83 4.81 -1.95
N THR A 168 5.42 5.92 -2.57
CA THR A 168 4.04 6.42 -2.50
C THR A 168 3.50 6.84 -3.86
N GLN A 169 2.18 6.68 -4.03
CA GLN A 169 1.47 7.10 -5.21
C GLN A 169 1.14 8.59 -5.13
N GLU A 170 1.95 9.40 -5.83
CA GLU A 170 1.85 10.87 -5.81
C GLU A 170 1.05 11.45 -6.98
N VAL A 171 0.52 10.61 -7.88
CA VAL A 171 -0.34 11.06 -8.98
C VAL A 171 -1.57 11.78 -8.41
N GLY A 172 -1.81 12.99 -8.90
CA GLY A 172 -2.94 13.84 -8.52
C GLY A 172 -3.96 13.97 -9.65
N MET A 173 -5.02 14.74 -9.38
CA MET A 173 -5.94 15.17 -10.44
C MET A 173 -5.18 15.98 -11.49
N PRO A 174 -5.41 15.75 -12.80
CA PRO A 174 -4.85 16.62 -13.81
C PRO A 174 -5.33 18.06 -13.58
N GLU A 175 -4.44 19.02 -13.82
CA GLU A 175 -4.80 20.43 -13.78
C GLU A 175 -5.93 20.66 -14.79
N THR A 176 -7.05 21.21 -14.34
CA THR A 176 -8.11 21.62 -15.26
C THR A 176 -7.53 22.72 -16.14
N ALA A 177 -7.39 22.46 -17.44
CA ALA A 177 -7.10 23.49 -18.42
C ALA A 177 -8.16 24.59 -18.26
N SER A 178 -7.73 25.73 -17.74
CA SER A 178 -8.56 26.92 -17.53
C SER A 178 -8.77 27.67 -18.83
#